data_AF-A0A4V5NRQ1-F1
#
_entry.id   AF-A0A4V5NRQ1-F1
#
_cell.length_a   1.000
_cell.length_b   1.000
_cell.length_c   1.000
_cell.angle_alpha   90.00
_cell.angle_beta   90.00
_cell.angle_gamma   90.00
#
_symmetry.space_group_name_H-M   'P 1'
#
loop_
_entity.id
_entity.type
_entity.pdbx_description
1 polymer ?
#
loop_
_entity_poly.entity_id
_entity_poly.type
_entity_poly.pdbx_seq_one_letter_code
_entity_poly.pdbx_strand_id
1 'polypeptide(L)'
;MSVQSERITILGTPDFKAFLVKESKKEGISMSELVRQRCTQKPANNDETLLSALIGEVNKATQKAKKSLEKGLDDAEKVLAEIRREV
;
A
#
# COMPACT_ATOMS: atom_id res chain seq x y z
N MET A 1 -16.06 -8.86 -21.26
CA MET A 1 -14.83 -8.05 -21.28
C MET A 1 -14.51 -7.76 -22.74
N SER A 2 -14.38 -6.50 -23.14
CA SER A 2 -13.99 -6.17 -24.52
C SER A 2 -12.55 -6.64 -24.76
N VAL A 3 -12.35 -7.45 -25.80
CA VAL A 3 -11.02 -7.84 -26.24
C VAL A 3 -10.35 -6.59 -26.81
N GLN A 4 -9.19 -6.22 -26.28
CA GLN A 4 -8.43 -5.07 -26.78
C GLN A 4 -7.84 -5.43 -28.16
N SER A 5 -8.46 -4.93 -29.22
CA SER A 5 -8.13 -5.26 -30.62
C SER A 5 -7.44 -4.14 -31.39
N GLU A 6 -7.38 -2.93 -30.84
CA GLU A 6 -6.75 -1.78 -31.49
C GLU A 6 -5.22 -1.93 -31.55
N ARG A 7 -4.64 -1.57 -32.69
CA ARG A 7 -3.18 -1.63 -32.91
C ARG A 7 -2.56 -0.27 -32.64
N ILE A 8 -1.57 -0.24 -31.76
CA ILE A 8 -0.79 0.95 -31.44
C ILE A 8 0.62 0.78 -32.04
N THR A 9 1.08 1.76 -32.80
CA THR A 9 2.45 1.80 -33.31
C THR A 9 3.32 2.61 -32.35
N ILE A 10 4.37 2.00 -31.82
CA ILE A 10 5.34 2.66 -30.95
C ILE A 10 6.64 2.82 -31.73
N LEU A 11 7.08 4.08 -31.90
CA LEU A 11 8.40 4.37 -32.45
C LEU A 11 9.42 4.25 -31.31
N GLY A 12 10.46 3.44 -31.51
CA GLY A 12 11.50 3.20 -30.52
C GLY A 12 12.82 2.86 -31.18
N THR A 13 13.90 2.96 -30.40
CA THR A 13 15.24 2.56 -30.86
C THR A 13 15.39 1.04 -30.87
N PRO A 14 16.37 0.47 -31.62
CA PRO A 14 16.67 -0.96 -31.58
C PRO A 14 16.93 -1.46 -30.15
N ASP A 15 17.64 -0.67 -29.35
CA ASP A 15 17.95 -0.98 -27.95
C ASP A 15 16.70 -1.02 -27.08
N PHE A 16 15.76 -0.10 -27.30
CA PHE A 16 14.49 -0.09 -26.60
C PHE A 16 13.65 -1.34 -26.90
N LYS A 17 13.62 -1.77 -28.17
CA LYS A 17 12.96 -3.03 -28.55
C LYS A 17 13.63 -4.24 -27.89
N ALA A 18 14.97 -4.30 -27.88
CA ALA A 18 15.71 -5.36 -27.23
C ALA A 18 15.44 -5.42 -25.72
N PHE A 19 15.34 -4.26 -25.07
CA PHE A 19 14.95 -4.12 -23.67
C PHE A 19 13.56 -4.71 -23.40
N LEU A 20 12.53 -4.31 -24.16
CA LEU A 20 11.18 -4.83 -24.00
C LEU A 20 11.10 -6.35 -24.21
N VAL A 21 11.85 -6.89 -25.17
CA VAL A 21 11.94 -8.34 -25.41
C VAL A 21 12.59 -9.06 -24.22
N LYS A 22 13.65 -8.49 -23.64
CA LYS A 22 14.33 -9.06 -22.48
C LYS A 22 13.41 -9.08 -21.24
N GLU A 23 12.75 -7.96 -20.98
CA GLU A 23 11.86 -7.81 -19.82
C GLU A 23 10.63 -8.72 -19.94
N SER A 24 10.01 -8.79 -21.12
CA SER A 24 8.85 -9.68 -21.34
C SER A 24 9.21 -11.15 -21.19
N LYS A 25 10.40 -11.57 -21.65
CA LYS A 25 10.92 -12.93 -21.41
C LYS A 25 11.17 -13.21 -19.94
N LYS A 26 11.72 -12.24 -19.19
CA LYS A 26 11.99 -12.37 -17.75
C LYS A 26 10.70 -12.58 -16.96
N GLU A 27 9.63 -11.89 -17.34
CA GLU A 27 8.33 -11.98 -16.68
C GLU A 27 7.44 -13.10 -17.26
N GLY A 28 7.88 -13.79 -18.32
CA GLY A 28 7.14 -14.90 -18.95
C GLY A 28 5.86 -14.47 -19.68
N ILE A 29 5.73 -13.19 -20.02
CA ILE A 29 4.54 -12.60 -20.65
C ILE A 29 4.84 -12.10 -22.06
N SER A 30 3.81 -11.81 -22.85
CA SER A 30 3.99 -11.19 -24.16
C SER A 30 4.46 -9.74 -24.04
N MET A 31 5.20 -9.25 -25.04
CA MET A 31 5.64 -7.85 -25.07
C MET A 31 4.47 -6.85 -25.01
N SER A 32 3.36 -7.15 -25.69
CA SER A 32 2.15 -6.31 -25.63
C SER A 32 1.51 -6.32 -24.25
N GLU A 33 1.57 -7.45 -23.55
CA GLU A 33 1.06 -7.56 -22.17
C GLU A 33 1.93 -6.78 -21.19
N LEU A 34 3.26 -6.87 -21.33
CA LEU A 34 4.21 -6.07 -20.53
C LEU A 34 3.93 -4.56 -20.68
N VAL A 35 3.77 -4.09 -21.92
CA VAL A 35 3.48 -2.67 -22.20
C VAL A 35 2.13 -2.29 -21.58
N ARG A 36 1.10 -3.12 -21.72
CA ARG A 36 -0.21 -2.87 -21.11
C ARG A 36 -0.13 -2.80 -19.60
N GLN A 37 0.54 -3.75 -18.95
CA GLN A 37 0.69 -3.75 -17.50
C GLN A 37 1.39 -2.49 -17.04
N ARG A 38 2.50 -2.09 -17.67
CA ARG A 38 3.22 -0.87 -17.29
C ARG A 38 2.47 0.44 -17.58
N CYS A 39 1.60 0.47 -18.59
CA CYS A 39 0.78 1.65 -18.89
C CYS A 39 -0.53 1.71 -18.11
N THR A 40 -1.08 0.56 -17.70
CA THR A 40 -2.38 0.46 -16.99
C THR A 40 -2.18 0.43 -15.48
N GLN A 41 -1.12 -0.23 -15.02
CA GLN A 41 -0.63 -0.03 -13.67
C GLN A 41 -0.01 1.36 -13.66
N LYS A 42 -0.80 2.35 -13.23
CA LYS A 42 -0.24 3.58 -12.69
C LYS A 42 0.89 3.12 -11.76
N PRO A 43 2.16 3.51 -11.97
CA PRO A 43 3.17 3.21 -10.96
C PRO A 43 2.55 3.74 -9.66
N ALA A 44 2.31 2.85 -8.70
CA ALA A 44 1.98 3.29 -7.36
C ALA A 44 3.12 4.23 -7.04
N ASN A 45 2.86 5.53 -7.06
CA ASN A 45 3.91 6.50 -6.85
C ASN A 45 4.53 6.06 -5.53
N ASN A 46 5.85 5.85 -5.46
CA ASN A 46 6.48 5.28 -4.25
C ASN A 46 6.01 6.05 -3.00
N ASP A 47 5.74 7.34 -3.19
CA ASP A 47 5.09 8.26 -2.24
C ASP A 47 3.70 7.80 -1.74
N GLU A 48 2.79 7.32 -2.61
CA GLU A 48 1.47 6.82 -2.20
C GLU A 48 1.59 5.53 -1.37
N THR A 49 2.56 4.66 -1.71
CA THR A 49 2.84 3.44 -0.93
C THR A 49 3.43 3.78 0.43
N LEU A 50 4.39 4.71 0.47
CA LEU A 50 5.04 5.18 1.68
C LEU A 50 4.05 5.92 2.59
N LEU A 51 3.17 6.75 2.02
CA LEU A 51 2.09 7.43 2.72
C LEU A 51 1.11 6.43 3.35
N SER A 52 0.73 5.39 2.59
CA SER A 52 -0.16 4.33 3.11
C SER A 52 0.46 3.59 4.29
N ALA A 53 1.77 3.30 4.24
CA ALA A 53 2.49 2.68 5.35
C ALA A 53 2.54 3.59 6.59
N LEU A 54 2.80 4.88 6.41
CA LEU A 54 2.79 5.89 7.48
C LEU A 54 1.41 6.01 8.15
N ILE A 55 0.34 6.07 7.37
CA ILE A 55 -1.04 6.08 7.89
C ILE A 55 -1.30 4.83 8.74
N GLY A 56 -0.82 3.67 8.29
CA GLY A 56 -0.91 2.41 9.03
C GLY A 56 -0.24 2.48 10.41
N GLU A 57 0.97 3.02 10.48
CA GLU A 57 1.70 3.17 11.75
C GLU A 57 1.05 4.20 12.68
N VAL A 58 0.58 5.33 12.16
CA VAL A 58 -0.16 6.32 12.95
C VAL A 58 -1.41 5.69 13.58
N ASN A 59 -2.20 4.96 12.79
CA ASN A 59 -3.40 4.29 13.30
C ASN A 59 -3.08 3.28 14.41
N LYS A 60 -2.02 2.47 14.26
CA LYS A 60 -1.58 1.54 15.30
C LYS A 60 -1.17 2.27 16.57
N ALA A 61 -0.40 3.35 16.45
CA ALA A 61 0.04 4.15 17.58
C ALA A 61 -1.15 4.78 18.32
N THR A 62 -2.11 5.35 17.59
CA THR A 62 -3.34 5.93 18.16
C THR A 62 -4.18 4.88 18.89
N GLN A 63 -4.35 3.69 18.31
CA GLN A 63 -5.08 2.60 18.97
C GLN A 63 -4.39 2.13 20.26
N LYS A 64 -3.05 2.04 20.25
CA LYS A 64 -2.27 1.70 21.46
C LYS A 64 -2.43 2.77 22.54
N ALA A 65 -2.33 4.05 22.16
CA ALA A 65 -2.49 5.17 23.09
C ALA A 65 -3.90 5.18 23.72
N LYS A 66 -4.95 4.98 22.91
CA LYS A 66 -6.33 4.87 23.38
C LYS A 66 -6.48 3.76 24.43
N LYS A 67 -5.99 2.56 24.14
CA LYS A 67 -6.05 1.44 25.09
C LYS A 67 -5.31 1.71 26.41
N SER A 68 -4.16 2.37 26.34
CA SER A 68 -3.41 2.75 27.54
C SER A 68 -4.17 3.77 28.40
N LEU A 69 -4.85 4.72 27.77
CA LEU A 69 -5.66 5.72 28.48
C LEU A 69 -6.89 5.10 29.13
N GLU A 70 -7.61 4.23 28.41
CA GLU A 70 -8.77 3.49 28.94
C GLU A 70 -8.37 2.67 30.15
N LYS A 71 -7.25 1.93 30.06
CA LYS A 71 -6.74 1.17 31.21
C LYS A 71 -6.39 2.08 32.39
N GLY A 72 -5.75 3.22 32.14
CA GLY A 72 -5.40 4.18 33.19
C GLY A 72 -6.62 4.76 33.90
N LEU A 73 -7.70 5.01 33.17
CA LEU A 73 -8.99 5.44 33.73
C LEU A 73 -9.59 4.34 34.61
N ASP A 74 -9.66 3.09 34.12
CA ASP A 74 -10.19 1.96 34.90
C ASP A 74 -9.41 1.73 36.19
N ASP A 75 -8.07 1.82 36.14
CA ASP A 75 -7.22 1.64 37.31
C ASP A 75 -7.41 2.79 38.31
N ALA A 76 -7.57 4.03 37.85
CA ALA A 76 -7.87 5.17 38.72
C ALA A 76 -9.26 5.05 39.38
N GLU A 77 -10.28 4.58 38.64
CA GLU A 77 -11.62 4.34 39.19
C GLU A 77 -11.60 3.25 40.28
N LYS A 78 -10.85 2.17 40.09
CA LYS A 78 -10.68 1.13 41.12
C LYS A 78 -10.08 1.70 42.41
N VAL A 79 -9.00 2.48 42.29
CA VAL A 79 -8.36 3.12 43.45
C VAL A 79 -9.33 4.06 44.16
N LEU A 80 -10.08 4.87 43.42
CA LEU A 80 -11.12 5.73 44.01
C LEU A 80 -12.22 4.93 44.72
N ALA A 81 -12.62 3.78 44.16
CA ALA A 81 -13.62 2.91 44.77
C ALA A 81 -13.12 2.25 46.06
N GLU A 82 -11.84 1.88 46.13
CA GLU A 82 -11.20 1.36 47.35
C GLU A 82 -11.17 2.44 48.44
N ILE A 83 -10.69 3.65 48.12
CA ILE A 83 -10.66 4.78 49.08
C ILE A 83 -12.06 5.08 49.64
N ARG A 84 -13.10 5.05 48.80
CA ARG A 84 -14.49 5.30 49.22
C ARG A 84 -15.09 4.22 50.11
N ARG A 85 -14.50 3.02 50.17
CA ARG A 85 -14.96 1.93 51.04
C ARG A 85 -14.30 1.95 52.41
N GLU A 86 -13.16 2.62 52.54
CA GLU A 86 -12.41 2.75 53.80
C GLU A 86 -12.84 3.96 54.65
N VAL A 87 -13.69 4.84 54.11
CA VAL A 87 -14.34 5.97 54.82
C VAL A 87 -15.76 5.58 55.22
#